data_AF-A0A540KEH3-F1
#
_entry.id   AF-A0A540KEH3-F1
#
_cell.length_a   1.000
_cell.length_b   1.000
_cell.length_c   1.000
_cell.angle_alpha   90.00
_cell.angle_beta   90.00
_cell.angle_gamma   90.00
#
_symmetry.space_group_name_H-M   'P 1'
#
loop_
_entity.id
_entity.type
_entity.pdbx_description
1 polymer ?
#
loop_
_entity_poly.entity_id
_entity_poly.type
_entity_poly.pdbx_seq_one_letter_code
_entity_poly.pdbx_strand_id
1 'polypeptide(L)'
;MARFDEGCSDAAITLANWDTSKVRDKLKRDIEAHIASVHAAKLSELTSLYEGKLKDALSAPAEALLDGANSETWPSIRKLFRRETESAASGLSSALSGFDMDEQAKGQILANLEAYARGVVEAKTKEEAGRVLIRMKERFTTLFSHDSYSMPRVWTGKEDIRAITKTARTASLKLLSVMAAIRLDDDDVDNIENTLSLALVDSTNAAVKDRSITAADPLASSTWQEISASKTLITPVQCKSLWRQFKAETEYSVSQAISAQEANKRNNNWLPPPWAIVALIILGFNEFMTLLRNPLYLCVIFVGFLLVKALWVQPRHCG
;
A
#
# COMPACT_ATOMS: atom_id res chain seq x y z
N MET A 1 22.19 -36.67 45.07
CA MET A 1 22.49 -36.73 46.52
C MET A 1 23.15 -38.02 46.95
N ALA A 2 22.74 -39.20 46.45
CA ALA A 2 23.34 -40.49 46.82
C ALA A 2 24.88 -40.54 46.82
N ARG A 3 25.54 -40.04 45.77
CA ARG A 3 27.02 -39.99 45.70
C ARG A 3 27.67 -39.04 46.72
N PHE A 4 26.99 -37.95 47.07
CA PHE A 4 27.48 -37.03 48.10
C PHE A 4 27.38 -37.70 49.47
N ASP A 5 26.26 -38.36 49.74
CA ASP A 5 26.04 -39.08 50.99
C ASP A 5 27.05 -40.23 51.16
N GLU A 6 27.31 -41.00 50.11
CA GLU A 6 28.31 -42.08 50.09
C GLU A 6 29.73 -41.56 50.40
N GLY A 7 30.17 -40.52 49.68
CA GLY A 7 31.50 -39.93 49.93
C GLY A 7 31.64 -39.26 51.31
N CYS A 8 30.54 -38.73 51.86
CA CYS A 8 30.52 -38.22 53.23
C CYS A 8 30.60 -39.36 54.28
N SER A 9 29.98 -40.51 54.02
CA SER A 9 30.08 -41.68 54.89
C SER A 9 31.50 -42.26 54.90
N ASP A 10 32.17 -42.33 53.75
CA ASP A 10 33.55 -42.81 53.65
C ASP A 10 34.57 -41.94 54.39
N ALA A 11 34.30 -40.63 54.50
CA ALA A 11 35.18 -39.65 55.15
C ALA A 11 34.85 -39.42 56.65
N ALA A 12 33.77 -40.00 57.17
CA ALA A 12 33.31 -39.73 58.53
C ALA A 12 34.19 -40.40 59.59
N ILE A 13 34.78 -39.59 60.49
CA ILE A 13 35.54 -40.10 61.64
C ILE A 13 34.56 -40.34 62.81
N THR A 14 34.44 -41.59 63.26
CA THR A 14 33.50 -42.03 64.29
C THR A 14 33.63 -41.30 65.63
N LEU A 15 34.83 -40.80 65.96
CA LEU A 15 35.09 -40.08 67.21
C LEU A 15 34.62 -38.62 67.22
N ALA A 16 34.35 -38.02 66.05
CA ALA A 16 34.23 -36.57 65.91
C ALA A 16 32.78 -36.06 65.73
N ASN A 17 31.77 -36.95 65.65
CA ASN A 17 30.34 -36.60 65.47
C ASN A 17 30.11 -35.52 64.39
N TRP A 18 30.66 -35.71 63.19
CA TRP A 18 30.51 -34.75 62.09
C TRP A 18 29.07 -34.74 61.56
N ASP A 19 28.48 -33.54 61.49
CA ASP A 19 27.16 -33.31 60.89
C ASP A 19 27.31 -32.76 59.46
N THR A 20 26.93 -33.58 58.48
CA THR A 20 27.01 -33.24 57.05
C THR A 20 25.72 -32.61 56.51
N SER A 21 24.66 -32.51 57.33
CA SER A 21 23.34 -32.01 56.92
C SER A 21 23.41 -30.59 56.34
N LYS A 22 24.14 -29.68 57.00
CA LYS A 22 24.29 -28.29 56.55
C LYS A 22 24.97 -28.18 55.18
N VAL A 23 25.97 -29.04 54.92
CA VAL A 23 26.70 -29.06 53.65
C VAL A 23 25.85 -29.69 52.56
N ARG A 24 25.11 -30.76 52.88
CA ARG A 24 24.13 -31.38 52.00
C ARG A 24 23.03 -30.41 51.58
N ASP A 25 22.47 -29.67 52.54
CA ASP A 25 21.43 -28.68 52.29
C ASP A 25 21.95 -27.50 51.48
N LYS A 26 23.21 -27.09 51.71
CA LYS A 26 23.87 -26.09 50.86
C LYS A 26 24.02 -26.61 49.43
N LEU A 27 24.56 -27.82 49.24
CA LEU A 27 24.70 -28.43 47.92
C LEU A 27 23.35 -28.56 47.21
N LYS A 28 22.28 -28.93 47.95
CA LYS A 28 20.93 -29.01 47.41
C LYS A 28 20.46 -27.66 46.87
N ARG A 29 20.59 -26.61 47.68
CA ARG A 29 20.24 -25.24 47.29
C ARG A 29 21.07 -24.76 46.10
N ASP A 30 22.37 -25.06 46.07
CA ASP A 30 23.25 -24.66 44.98
C ASP A 30 22.90 -25.39 43.66
N ILE A 31 22.56 -26.67 43.72
CA ILE A 31 22.08 -27.45 42.57
C ILE A 31 20.74 -26.91 42.08
N GLU A 32 19.78 -26.68 42.98
CA GLU A 32 18.46 -26.13 42.63
C GLU A 32 18.58 -24.73 42.02
N ALA A 33 19.43 -23.88 42.57
CA ALA A 33 19.72 -22.55 42.02
C ALA A 33 20.36 -22.64 40.63
N HIS A 34 21.30 -23.57 40.43
CA HIS A 34 21.91 -23.80 39.13
C HIS A 34 20.91 -24.32 38.10
N ILE A 35 20.08 -25.30 38.46
CA ILE A 35 19.01 -25.82 37.60
C ILE A 35 18.06 -24.69 37.20
N ALA A 36 17.59 -23.88 38.16
CA ALA A 36 16.72 -22.75 37.90
C ALA A 36 17.37 -21.73 36.93
N SER A 37 18.66 -21.45 37.10
CA SER A 37 19.41 -20.56 36.22
C SER A 37 19.54 -21.10 34.79
N VAL A 38 19.93 -22.37 34.63
CA VAL A 38 20.04 -23.01 33.30
C VAL A 38 18.68 -23.12 32.63
N HIS A 39 17.65 -23.47 33.39
CA HIS A 39 16.28 -23.57 32.90
C HIS A 39 15.78 -22.22 32.37
N ALA A 40 15.93 -21.14 33.15
CA ALA A 40 15.56 -19.79 32.72
C ALA A 40 16.33 -19.34 31.47
N ALA A 41 17.63 -19.62 31.40
CA ALA A 41 18.45 -19.29 30.23
C ALA A 41 17.96 -20.02 28.97
N LYS A 42 17.66 -21.32 29.08
CA LYS A 42 17.18 -22.13 27.95
C LYS A 42 15.79 -21.75 27.48
N LEU A 43 14.89 -21.40 28.41
CA LEU A 43 13.57 -20.88 28.05
C LEU A 43 13.66 -19.54 27.34
N SER A 44 14.53 -18.65 27.81
CA SER A 44 14.76 -17.36 27.15
C SER A 44 15.34 -17.53 25.74
N GLU A 45 16.34 -18.41 25.59
CA GLU A 45 16.93 -18.76 24.30
C GLU A 45 15.87 -19.30 23.33
N LEU A 46 15.06 -20.27 23.77
CA LEU A 46 13.99 -20.86 22.96
C LEU A 46 12.92 -19.83 22.57
N THR A 47 12.49 -19.00 23.51
CA THR A 47 11.50 -17.94 23.26
C THR A 47 12.04 -16.96 22.21
N SER A 48 13.27 -16.48 22.36
CA SER A 48 13.90 -15.55 21.41
C SER A 48 14.06 -16.15 20.00
N LEU A 49 14.31 -17.45 19.91
CA LEU A 49 14.42 -18.15 18.63
C LEU A 49 13.07 -18.18 17.89
N TYR A 50 11.98 -18.46 18.60
CA TYR A 50 10.64 -18.44 18.01
C TYR A 50 10.16 -17.02 17.70
N GLU A 51 10.47 -16.04 18.55
CA GLU A 51 10.24 -14.61 18.27
C GLU A 51 10.96 -14.17 16.99
N GLY A 52 12.24 -14.54 16.82
CA GLY A 52 13.01 -14.24 15.62
C GLY A 52 12.40 -14.84 14.36
N LYS A 53 12.05 -16.14 14.39
CA LYS A 53 11.35 -16.79 13.27
C LYS A 53 10.03 -16.12 12.92
N LEU A 54 9.25 -15.76 13.93
CA LEU A 54 7.95 -15.13 13.75
C LEU A 54 8.09 -13.72 13.17
N LYS A 55 9.10 -12.96 13.63
CA LYS A 55 9.42 -11.66 13.06
C LYS A 55 9.78 -11.75 11.58
N ASP A 56 10.62 -12.71 11.19
CA ASP A 56 11.03 -12.89 9.80
C ASP A 56 9.85 -13.32 8.92
N ALA A 57 8.99 -14.22 9.43
CA ALA A 57 7.80 -14.70 8.72
C ALA A 57 6.69 -13.65 8.58
N LEU A 58 6.54 -12.73 9.55
CA LEU A 58 5.50 -11.71 9.52
C LEU A 58 5.94 -10.41 8.82
N SER A 59 7.19 -9.97 9.03
CA SER A 59 7.61 -8.63 8.63
C SER A 59 7.62 -8.39 7.12
N ALA A 60 8.30 -9.25 6.36
CA ALA A 60 8.41 -9.07 4.91
C ALA A 60 7.07 -9.27 4.18
N PRO A 61 6.23 -10.28 4.49
CA PRO A 61 4.94 -10.42 3.83
C PRO A 61 3.92 -9.35 4.25
N ALA A 62 3.97 -8.86 5.50
CA ALA A 62 3.13 -7.73 5.91
C ALA A 62 3.50 -6.44 5.15
N GLU A 63 4.79 -6.18 4.97
CA GLU A 63 5.27 -5.04 4.17
C GLU A 63 4.81 -5.13 2.72
N ALA A 64 4.94 -6.29 2.09
CA ALA A 64 4.48 -6.52 0.71
C ALA A 64 2.95 -6.32 0.55
N LEU A 65 2.16 -6.77 1.54
CA LEU A 65 0.70 -6.55 1.54
C LEU A 65 0.34 -5.07 1.71
N LEU A 66 1.08 -4.35 2.57
CA LEU A 66 0.87 -2.92 2.80
C LEU A 66 1.33 -2.07 1.61
N ASP A 67 2.32 -2.51 0.85
CA ASP A 67 2.72 -1.88 -0.43
C ASP A 67 1.63 -2.00 -1.51
N GLY A 68 0.89 -3.10 -1.47
CA GLY A 68 -0.27 -3.40 -2.30
C GLY A 68 -1.60 -2.83 -1.81
N ALA A 69 -1.61 -1.95 -0.80
CA ALA A 69 -2.78 -1.65 0.02
C ALA A 69 -4.09 -1.44 -0.76
N ASN A 70 -5.08 -2.26 -0.42
CA ASN A 70 -6.43 -2.35 -0.98
C ASN A 70 -7.42 -2.84 0.11
N SER A 71 -8.69 -3.04 -0.24
CA SER A 71 -9.72 -3.51 0.71
C SER A 71 -9.40 -4.87 1.34
N GLU A 72 -8.69 -5.74 0.62
CA GLU A 72 -8.35 -7.11 1.06
C GLU A 72 -7.05 -7.20 1.87
N THR A 73 -6.37 -6.07 2.10
CA THR A 73 -5.07 -6.04 2.77
C THR A 73 -5.16 -6.51 4.21
N TRP A 74 -6.09 -5.95 4.99
CA TRP A 74 -6.30 -6.35 6.38
C TRP A 74 -6.78 -7.80 6.55
N PRO A 75 -7.78 -8.29 5.77
CA PRO A 75 -8.12 -9.72 5.75
C PRO A 75 -6.93 -10.63 5.45
N SER A 76 -6.08 -10.26 4.48
CA SER A 76 -4.89 -11.02 4.12
C SER A 76 -3.83 -11.02 5.24
N ILE A 77 -3.61 -9.87 5.88
CA ILE A 77 -2.72 -9.74 7.05
C ILE A 77 -3.26 -10.56 8.22
N ARG A 78 -4.57 -10.56 8.49
CA ARG A 78 -5.17 -11.39 9.56
C ARG A 78 -4.95 -12.88 9.31
N LYS A 79 -5.15 -13.34 8.08
CA LYS A 79 -4.91 -14.73 7.69
C LYS A 79 -3.44 -15.12 7.87
N LEU A 80 -2.52 -14.27 7.43
CA LEU A 80 -1.08 -14.46 7.62
C LEU A 80 -0.73 -14.51 9.10
N PHE A 81 -1.16 -13.51 9.87
CA PHE A 81 -0.94 -13.40 11.31
C PHE A 81 -1.40 -14.65 12.05
N ARG A 82 -2.63 -15.11 11.79
CA ARG A 82 -3.18 -16.32 12.42
C ARG A 82 -2.35 -17.56 12.08
N ARG A 83 -2.04 -17.77 10.80
CA ARG A 83 -1.26 -18.93 10.33
C ARG A 83 0.12 -18.99 10.98
N GLU A 84 0.89 -17.90 10.91
CA GLU A 84 2.26 -17.90 11.42
C GLU A 84 2.29 -17.96 12.95
N THR A 85 1.35 -17.28 13.62
CA THR A 85 1.26 -17.30 15.09
C THR A 85 0.85 -18.68 15.61
N GLU A 86 -0.14 -19.35 15.00
CA GLU A 86 -0.53 -20.71 15.36
C GLU A 86 0.61 -21.73 15.09
N SER A 87 1.32 -21.56 13.98
CA SER A 87 2.49 -22.39 13.65
C SER A 87 3.64 -22.19 14.65
N ALA A 88 3.92 -20.94 15.04
CA ALA A 88 4.96 -20.64 16.01
C ALA A 88 4.56 -21.08 17.43
N ALA A 89 3.30 -20.87 17.83
CA ALA A 89 2.76 -21.28 19.12
C ALA A 89 2.74 -22.81 19.28
N SER A 90 2.34 -23.56 18.25
CA SER A 90 2.39 -25.03 18.27
C SER A 90 3.83 -25.55 18.32
N GLY A 91 4.74 -24.98 17.55
CA GLY A 91 6.17 -25.31 17.61
C GLY A 91 6.79 -25.03 18.98
N LEU A 92 6.52 -23.86 19.55
CA LEU A 92 7.00 -23.48 20.88
C LEU A 92 6.38 -24.37 21.96
N SER A 93 5.08 -24.64 21.91
CA SER A 93 4.38 -25.54 22.85
C SER A 93 4.96 -26.96 22.83
N SER A 94 5.30 -27.48 21.64
CA SER A 94 5.98 -28.77 21.49
C SER A 94 7.38 -28.73 22.11
N ALA A 95 8.17 -27.69 21.84
CA ALA A 95 9.51 -27.55 22.40
C ALA A 95 9.49 -27.36 23.93
N LEU A 96 8.46 -26.70 24.47
CA LEU A 96 8.24 -26.51 25.90
C LEU A 96 7.83 -27.81 26.61
N SER A 97 7.27 -28.81 25.92
CA SER A 97 6.88 -30.09 26.54
C SER A 97 8.05 -30.90 27.11
N GLY A 98 9.28 -30.61 26.68
CA GLY A 98 10.50 -31.20 27.24
C GLY A 98 10.93 -30.60 28.57
N PHE A 99 10.27 -29.53 29.03
CA PHE A 99 10.53 -28.86 30.29
C PHE A 99 9.41 -29.22 31.29
N ASP A 100 9.79 -29.56 32.51
CA ASP A 100 8.85 -29.85 33.61
C ASP A 100 8.27 -28.54 34.15
N MET A 101 7.34 -27.95 33.39
CA MET A 101 6.73 -26.65 33.65
C MET A 101 5.26 -26.78 34.01
N ASP A 102 4.76 -25.82 34.79
CA ASP A 102 3.33 -25.69 35.02
C ASP A 102 2.61 -25.21 33.74
N GLU A 103 1.35 -25.62 33.58
CA GLU A 103 0.53 -25.19 32.44
C GLU A 103 0.31 -23.67 32.44
N GLN A 104 0.39 -23.03 33.61
CA GLN A 104 0.25 -21.59 33.75
C GLN A 104 1.46 -20.83 33.16
N ALA A 105 2.71 -21.18 33.49
CA ALA A 105 3.86 -20.50 32.90
C ALA A 105 3.99 -20.82 31.40
N LYS A 106 3.64 -22.03 30.98
CA LYS A 106 3.55 -22.38 29.56
C LYS A 106 2.55 -21.48 28.82
N GLY A 107 1.36 -21.31 29.37
CA GLY A 107 0.35 -20.40 28.84
C GLY A 107 0.83 -18.95 28.78
N GLN A 108 1.54 -18.48 29.80
CA GLN A 108 2.11 -17.12 29.82
C GLN A 108 3.16 -16.90 28.72
N ILE A 109 4.04 -17.88 28.48
CA ILE A 109 5.05 -17.79 27.41
C ILE A 109 4.37 -17.72 26.03
N LEU A 110 3.34 -18.53 25.80
CA LEU A 110 2.58 -18.51 24.54
C LEU A 110 1.83 -17.19 24.35
N ALA A 111 1.20 -16.65 25.40
CA ALA A 111 0.55 -15.34 25.35
C ALA A 111 1.54 -14.21 25.06
N ASN A 112 2.75 -14.27 25.64
CA ASN A 112 3.81 -13.32 25.34
C ASN A 112 4.26 -13.40 23.87
N LEU A 113 4.34 -14.61 23.30
CA LEU A 113 4.66 -14.80 21.88
C LEU A 113 3.59 -14.19 20.97
N GLU A 114 2.31 -14.37 21.28
CA GLU A 114 1.21 -13.74 20.53
C GLU A 114 1.24 -12.21 20.63
N ALA A 115 1.52 -11.68 21.83
CA ALA A 115 1.68 -10.25 22.04
C ALA A 115 2.89 -9.69 21.25
N TYR A 116 4.00 -10.43 21.20
CA TYR A 116 5.15 -10.10 20.38
C TYR A 116 4.80 -10.07 18.89
N ALA A 117 4.10 -11.09 18.40
CA ALA A 117 3.63 -11.18 17.01
C ALA A 117 2.79 -9.96 16.63
N ARG A 118 1.86 -9.57 17.50
CA ARG A 118 1.03 -8.37 17.33
C ARG A 118 1.90 -7.12 17.28
N GLY A 119 2.85 -6.98 18.20
CA GLY A 119 3.81 -5.87 18.22
C GLY A 119 4.63 -5.75 16.93
N VAL A 120 5.04 -6.87 16.32
CA VAL A 120 5.76 -6.87 15.03
C VAL A 120 4.89 -6.29 13.90
N VAL A 121 3.64 -6.74 13.78
CA VAL A 121 2.71 -6.25 12.74
C VAL A 121 2.39 -4.78 12.98
N GLU A 122 2.14 -4.36 14.23
CA GLU A 122 1.88 -2.97 14.58
C GLU A 122 3.08 -2.07 14.25
N ALA A 123 4.31 -2.50 14.58
CA ALA A 123 5.52 -1.75 14.26
C ALA A 123 5.72 -1.60 12.75
N LYS A 124 5.51 -2.67 11.99
CA LYS A 124 5.62 -2.64 10.52
C LYS A 124 4.55 -1.76 9.89
N THR A 125 3.33 -1.81 10.41
CA THR A 125 2.25 -0.95 9.90
C THR A 125 2.52 0.53 10.21
N LYS A 126 3.09 0.85 11.38
CA LYS A 126 3.50 2.22 11.71
C LYS A 126 4.60 2.74 10.79
N GLU A 127 5.58 1.91 10.44
CA GLU A 127 6.63 2.26 9.48
C GLU A 127 6.04 2.58 8.10
N GLU A 128 5.14 1.72 7.61
CA GLU A 128 4.52 1.89 6.29
C GLU A 128 3.51 3.04 6.25
N ALA A 129 2.77 3.30 7.34
CA ALA A 129 1.92 4.48 7.47
C ALA A 129 2.73 5.79 7.40
N GLY A 130 3.99 5.80 7.84
CA GLY A 130 4.90 6.93 7.67
C GLY A 130 5.24 7.23 6.21
N ARG A 131 5.13 6.24 5.32
CA ARG A 131 5.41 6.34 3.87
C ARG A 131 4.15 6.53 3.03
N VAL A 132 2.98 6.69 3.65
CA VAL A 132 1.67 6.73 2.99
C VAL A 132 1.60 7.75 1.86
N LEU A 133 2.17 8.95 2.01
CA LEU A 133 2.13 9.98 0.98
C LEU A 133 2.83 9.55 -0.32
N ILE A 134 3.99 8.91 -0.19
CA ILE A 134 4.76 8.41 -1.34
C ILE A 134 3.95 7.33 -2.04
N ARG A 135 3.38 6.39 -1.28
CA ARG A 135 2.56 5.29 -1.82
C ARG A 135 1.29 5.79 -2.50
N MET A 136 0.62 6.79 -1.92
CA MET A 136 -0.52 7.46 -2.56
C MET A 136 -0.14 8.06 -3.91
N LYS A 137 1.03 8.72 -4.00
CA LYS A 137 1.52 9.31 -5.26
C LYS A 137 1.87 8.26 -6.30
N GLU A 138 2.52 7.17 -5.91
CA GLU A 138 2.84 6.05 -6.80
C GLU A 138 1.56 5.42 -7.36
N ARG A 139 0.53 5.24 -6.52
CA ARG A 139 -0.77 4.74 -6.97
C ARG A 139 -1.51 5.70 -7.87
N PHE A 140 -1.48 6.99 -7.54
CA PHE A 140 -2.02 8.02 -8.43
C PHE A 140 -1.32 7.99 -9.79
N THR A 141 0.01 8.01 -9.81
CA THR A 141 0.81 8.04 -11.04
C THR A 141 0.55 6.80 -11.88
N THR A 142 0.54 5.62 -11.27
CA THR A 142 0.25 4.36 -11.98
C THR A 142 -1.11 4.42 -12.68
N LEU A 143 -2.16 4.86 -11.99
CA LEU A 143 -3.52 4.91 -12.57
C LEU A 143 -3.75 6.09 -13.52
N PHE A 144 -3.05 7.20 -13.30
CA PHE A 144 -3.23 8.43 -14.07
C PHE A 144 -2.39 8.42 -15.35
N SER A 145 -1.11 8.07 -15.24
CA SER A 145 -0.15 8.14 -16.34
C SER A 145 -0.03 6.85 -17.13
N HIS A 146 -0.66 5.75 -16.72
CA HIS A 146 -0.66 4.49 -17.48
C HIS A 146 -2.07 4.11 -17.93
N ASP A 147 -2.13 3.33 -19.01
CA ASP A 147 -3.35 2.71 -19.50
C ASP A 147 -3.58 1.32 -18.87
N SER A 148 -4.60 0.60 -19.34
CA SER A 148 -4.92 -0.76 -18.88
C SER A 148 -3.85 -1.80 -19.19
N TYR A 149 -2.95 -1.51 -20.13
CA TYR A 149 -1.84 -2.39 -20.52
C TYR A 149 -0.52 -1.96 -19.87
N SER A 150 -0.59 -1.09 -18.86
CA SER A 150 0.58 -0.53 -18.16
C SER A 150 1.51 0.28 -19.08
N MET A 151 1.03 0.76 -20.23
CA MET A 151 1.78 1.62 -21.11
C MET A 151 1.57 3.09 -20.73
N PRO A 152 2.60 3.96 -20.88
CA PRO A 152 2.43 5.39 -20.66
C PRO A 152 1.32 5.97 -21.52
N ARG A 153 0.37 6.65 -20.87
CA ARG A 153 -0.82 7.23 -21.48
C ARG A 153 -0.44 8.48 -22.27
N VAL A 154 -0.90 8.54 -23.51
CA VAL A 154 -0.79 9.73 -24.36
C VAL A 154 -2.14 10.46 -24.36
N TRP A 155 -2.12 11.77 -24.13
CA TRP A 155 -3.33 12.59 -24.04
C TRP A 155 -3.82 12.99 -25.44
N THR A 156 -4.57 12.10 -26.11
CA THR A 156 -4.96 12.26 -27.52
C THR A 156 -6.19 13.14 -27.74
N GLY A 157 -6.85 13.59 -26.67
CA GLY A 157 -8.03 14.46 -26.75
C GLY A 157 -9.36 13.74 -26.56
N LYS A 158 -9.38 12.41 -26.66
CA LYS A 158 -10.60 11.59 -26.49
C LYS A 158 -10.82 11.17 -25.03
N GLU A 159 -9.78 11.21 -24.20
CA GLU A 159 -9.88 10.77 -22.81
C GLU A 159 -10.54 11.83 -21.92
N ASP A 160 -11.38 11.39 -20.98
CA ASP A 160 -11.89 12.25 -19.91
C ASP A 160 -10.88 12.30 -18.74
N ILE A 161 -10.01 13.32 -18.78
CA ILE A 161 -8.99 13.56 -17.76
C ILE A 161 -9.63 13.74 -16.37
N ARG A 162 -10.83 14.32 -16.29
CA ARG A 162 -11.51 14.55 -15.00
C ARG A 162 -11.96 13.23 -14.39
N ALA A 163 -12.55 12.35 -15.21
CA ALA A 163 -12.93 11.01 -14.76
C ALA A 163 -11.72 10.18 -14.33
N ILE A 164 -10.63 10.19 -15.11
CA ILE A 164 -9.39 9.47 -14.78
C ILE A 164 -8.78 10.02 -13.48
N THR A 165 -8.71 11.34 -13.34
CA THR A 165 -8.21 11.99 -12.12
C THR A 165 -9.06 11.62 -10.91
N LYS A 166 -10.40 11.59 -11.06
CA LYS A 166 -11.31 11.19 -9.98
C LYS A 166 -11.04 9.74 -9.56
N THR A 167 -10.95 8.81 -10.51
CA THR A 167 -10.64 7.40 -10.23
C THR A 167 -9.29 7.24 -9.52
N ALA A 168 -8.23 7.89 -10.03
CA ALA A 168 -6.90 7.83 -9.42
C ALA A 168 -6.88 8.42 -8.00
N ARG A 169 -7.60 9.52 -7.77
CA ARG A 169 -7.76 10.12 -6.43
C ARG A 169 -8.54 9.21 -5.48
N THR A 170 -9.66 8.63 -5.92
CA THR A 170 -10.44 7.69 -5.09
C THR A 170 -9.61 6.46 -4.71
N ALA A 171 -8.85 5.89 -5.65
CA ALA A 171 -7.97 4.76 -5.35
C ALA A 171 -6.85 5.13 -4.35
N SER A 172 -6.26 6.31 -4.49
CA SER A 172 -5.25 6.81 -3.54
C SER A 172 -5.84 7.09 -2.16
N LEU A 173 -7.11 7.51 -2.09
CA LEU A 173 -7.81 7.71 -0.82
C LEU A 173 -8.11 6.38 -0.11
N LYS A 174 -8.46 5.32 -0.86
CA LYS A 174 -8.62 3.97 -0.29
C LYS A 174 -7.33 3.47 0.34
N LEU A 175 -6.18 3.77 -0.27
CA LEU A 175 -4.89 3.46 0.34
C LEU A 175 -4.71 4.20 1.68
N LEU A 176 -5.07 5.49 1.73
CA LEU A 176 -5.03 6.27 2.96
C LEU A 176 -5.98 5.72 4.04
N SER A 177 -7.19 5.27 3.68
CA SER A 177 -8.14 4.69 4.65
C SER A 177 -7.66 3.35 5.21
N VAL A 178 -7.01 2.53 4.38
CA VAL A 178 -6.37 1.28 4.82
C VAL A 178 -5.23 1.57 5.80
N MET A 179 -4.41 2.59 5.54
CA MET A 179 -3.27 2.96 6.39
C MET A 179 -3.62 3.86 7.59
N ALA A 180 -4.87 4.31 7.73
CA ALA A 180 -5.26 5.18 8.83
C ALA A 180 -5.39 4.46 10.18
N ALA A 181 -5.73 3.18 10.18
CA ALA A 181 -5.93 2.38 11.39
C ALA A 181 -5.60 0.90 11.18
N ILE A 182 -5.19 0.25 12.27
CA ILE A 182 -4.89 -1.18 12.35
C ILE A 182 -6.19 -1.97 12.54
N ARG A 183 -6.45 -2.96 11.68
CA ARG A 183 -7.64 -3.82 11.70
C ARG A 183 -7.25 -5.30 11.82
N LEU A 184 -6.68 -5.65 12.97
CA LEU A 184 -6.16 -7.00 13.21
C LEU A 184 -7.21 -7.93 13.83
N ASP A 185 -8.23 -7.38 14.50
CA ASP A 185 -9.29 -8.18 15.11
C ASP A 185 -10.49 -8.28 14.15
N ASP A 186 -11.24 -9.39 14.22
CA ASP A 186 -12.37 -9.64 13.30
C ASP A 186 -13.57 -8.69 13.56
N ASP A 187 -13.64 -8.10 14.76
CA ASP A 187 -14.66 -7.13 15.18
C ASP A 187 -14.33 -5.67 14.80
N ASP A 188 -13.19 -5.44 14.14
CA ASP A 188 -12.75 -4.10 13.73
C ASP A 188 -13.58 -3.59 12.53
N VAL A 189 -14.80 -3.12 12.82
CA VAL A 189 -15.65 -2.38 11.89
C VAL A 189 -15.38 -0.89 12.05
N ASP A 190 -15.04 -0.20 10.96
CA ASP A 190 -14.91 1.26 10.97
C ASP A 190 -15.54 1.92 9.75
N ASN A 191 -15.81 3.20 9.92
CA ASN A 191 -16.39 4.06 8.90
C ASN A 191 -15.36 5.04 8.30
N ILE A 192 -14.05 4.74 8.38
CA ILE A 192 -12.99 5.67 7.97
C ILE A 192 -13.08 6.00 6.48
N GLU A 193 -13.23 4.99 5.63
CA GLU A 193 -13.26 5.17 4.17
C GLU A 193 -14.40 6.11 3.75
N ASN A 194 -15.62 5.87 4.25
CA ASN A 194 -16.78 6.69 3.93
C ASN A 194 -16.64 8.12 4.49
N THR A 195 -16.10 8.26 5.70
CA THR A 195 -15.87 9.59 6.30
C THR A 195 -14.86 10.39 5.48
N LEU A 196 -13.77 9.75 5.05
CA LEU A 196 -12.77 10.37 4.20
C LEU A 196 -13.34 10.69 2.82
N SER A 197 -14.11 9.81 2.18
CA SER A 197 -14.66 10.06 0.84
C SER A 197 -15.63 11.25 0.84
N LEU A 198 -16.54 11.30 1.80
CA LEU A 198 -17.51 12.40 1.97
C LEU A 198 -16.81 13.74 2.23
N ALA A 199 -15.83 13.75 3.13
CA ALA A 199 -15.14 14.97 3.54
C ALA A 199 -14.12 15.48 2.50
N LEU A 200 -13.46 14.59 1.74
CA LEU A 200 -12.26 14.94 0.96
C LEU A 200 -12.42 14.88 -0.55
N VAL A 201 -13.35 14.06 -1.05
CA VAL A 201 -13.63 13.88 -2.49
C VAL A 201 -14.94 14.57 -2.87
N ASP A 202 -16.02 14.34 -2.12
CA ASP A 202 -17.35 14.85 -2.48
C ASP A 202 -17.57 16.31 -2.07
N SER A 203 -16.97 16.75 -0.96
CA SER A 203 -16.97 18.17 -0.55
C SER A 203 -16.37 19.12 -1.61
N THR A 204 -15.50 18.61 -2.50
CA THR A 204 -14.96 19.39 -3.62
C THR A 204 -16.01 19.71 -4.70
N ASN A 205 -17.09 18.94 -4.80
CA ASN A 205 -18.20 19.18 -5.74
C ASN A 205 -19.31 20.04 -5.11
N ALA A 206 -19.41 20.08 -3.78
CA ALA A 206 -20.45 20.80 -3.03
C ALA A 206 -20.05 22.22 -2.61
N ALA A 207 -18.81 22.66 -2.88
CA ALA A 207 -18.31 23.98 -2.48
C ALA A 207 -19.04 25.20 -3.10
N VAL A 208 -20.11 24.99 -3.89
CA VAL A 208 -20.93 26.06 -4.50
C VAL A 208 -22.36 26.12 -3.96
N LYS A 209 -22.86 25.15 -3.18
CA LYS A 209 -24.21 25.24 -2.60
C LYS A 209 -24.23 24.76 -1.16
N ASP A 210 -24.58 25.68 -0.27
CA ASP A 210 -24.94 25.48 1.13
C ASP A 210 -23.82 25.16 2.10
N ARG A 211 -23.03 26.20 2.39
CA ARG A 211 -22.24 26.31 3.61
C ARG A 211 -23.20 26.50 4.80
N SER A 212 -23.86 25.44 5.24
CA SER A 212 -24.52 25.41 6.54
C SER A 212 -23.45 25.50 7.65
N ILE A 213 -23.58 26.50 8.50
CA ILE A 213 -22.58 26.97 9.47
C ILE A 213 -22.49 26.05 10.72
N THR A 214 -23.18 24.89 10.75
CA THR A 214 -23.32 24.06 11.96
C THR A 214 -22.81 22.62 11.88
N ALA A 215 -22.26 22.16 10.76
CA ALA A 215 -21.63 20.83 10.70
C ALA A 215 -20.17 20.93 11.15
N ALA A 216 -19.87 20.46 12.37
CA ALA A 216 -18.50 20.30 12.83
C ALA A 216 -17.70 19.47 11.82
N ASP A 217 -16.50 19.93 11.45
CA ASP A 217 -15.65 19.23 10.49
C ASP A 217 -15.25 17.87 11.07
N PRO A 218 -15.70 16.75 10.49
CA PRO A 218 -15.45 15.41 11.03
C PRO A 218 -13.95 15.06 11.03
N LEU A 219 -13.13 15.79 10.26
CA LEU A 219 -11.68 15.63 10.20
C LEU A 219 -10.90 16.61 11.09
N ALA A 220 -11.59 17.44 11.88
CA ALA A 220 -10.96 18.33 12.86
C ALA A 220 -10.65 17.63 14.19
N SER A 221 -11.14 16.40 14.38
CA SER A 221 -10.88 15.58 15.57
C SER A 221 -9.45 15.01 15.57
N SER A 222 -8.82 14.97 16.73
CA SER A 222 -7.53 14.29 16.93
C SER A 222 -7.64 12.77 17.01
N THR A 223 -8.85 12.24 17.21
CA THR A 223 -9.14 10.80 17.32
C THR A 223 -10.31 10.39 16.44
N TRP A 224 -10.32 9.13 16.01
CA TRP A 224 -11.47 8.51 15.36
C TRP A 224 -12.51 8.11 16.41
N GLN A 225 -13.81 8.33 16.13
CA GLN A 225 -14.88 8.10 17.12
C GLN A 225 -15.07 6.62 17.52
N GLU A 226 -14.72 5.68 16.64
CA GLU A 226 -14.95 4.23 16.83
C GLU A 226 -13.65 3.42 16.99
N ILE A 227 -12.48 4.06 17.05
CA ILE A 227 -11.19 3.37 17.02
C ILE A 227 -10.35 3.76 18.22
N SER A 228 -9.82 2.76 18.93
CA SER A 228 -8.91 2.97 20.04
C SER A 228 -7.64 3.73 19.60
N ALA A 229 -7.11 4.58 20.47
CA ALA A 229 -5.88 5.33 20.22
C ALA A 229 -4.68 4.41 19.90
N SER A 230 -4.64 3.20 20.44
CA SER A 230 -3.57 2.22 20.16
C SER A 230 -3.59 1.69 18.72
N LYS A 231 -4.77 1.62 18.11
CA LYS A 231 -4.99 1.14 16.74
C LYS A 231 -4.93 2.26 15.70
N THR A 232 -4.92 3.52 16.14
CA THR A 232 -4.86 4.68 15.24
C THR A 232 -3.43 4.91 14.77
N LEU A 233 -3.22 4.92 13.45
CA LEU A 233 -1.91 5.20 12.82
C LEU A 233 -1.84 6.63 12.33
N ILE A 234 -2.91 7.09 11.68
CA ILE A 234 -3.03 8.43 11.13
C ILE A 234 -4.31 9.04 11.67
N THR A 235 -4.16 10.16 12.35
CA THR A 235 -5.29 10.91 12.90
C THR A 235 -6.12 11.57 11.79
N PRO A 236 -7.41 11.88 12.02
CA PRO A 236 -8.24 12.55 11.02
C PRO A 236 -7.64 13.87 10.51
N VAL A 237 -7.03 14.67 11.41
CA VAL A 237 -6.34 15.92 11.06
C VAL A 237 -5.13 15.66 10.15
N GLN A 238 -4.35 14.61 10.43
CA GLN A 238 -3.23 14.21 9.58
C GLN A 238 -3.70 13.68 8.22
N CYS A 239 -4.80 12.91 8.17
CA CYS A 239 -5.39 12.51 6.88
C CYS A 239 -5.75 13.72 6.03
N LYS A 240 -6.30 14.77 6.64
CA LYS A 240 -6.64 16.03 5.95
C LYS A 240 -5.40 16.77 5.45
N SER A 241 -4.33 16.85 6.24
CA SER A 241 -3.09 17.51 5.82
C SER A 241 -2.37 16.73 4.73
N LEU A 242 -2.24 15.40 4.87
CA LEU A 242 -1.70 14.50 3.87
C LEU A 242 -2.47 14.60 2.56
N TRP A 243 -3.80 14.64 2.60
CA TRP A 243 -4.63 14.78 1.41
C TRP A 243 -4.43 16.12 0.70
N ARG A 244 -4.26 17.22 1.45
CA ARG A 244 -3.94 18.53 0.86
C ARG A 244 -2.58 18.51 0.18
N GLN A 245 -1.57 17.96 0.84
CA GLN A 245 -0.23 17.82 0.28
C GLN A 245 -0.24 16.94 -0.98
N PHE A 246 -0.92 15.80 -0.93
CA PHE A 246 -1.12 14.91 -2.07
C PHE A 246 -1.79 15.63 -3.26
N LYS A 247 -2.84 16.42 -3.01
CA LYS A 247 -3.48 17.21 -4.08
C LYS A 247 -2.50 18.21 -4.69
N ALA A 248 -1.77 18.97 -3.88
CA ALA A 248 -0.82 19.97 -4.36
C ALA A 248 0.28 19.33 -5.23
N GLU A 249 0.82 18.18 -4.81
CA GLU A 249 1.90 17.50 -5.56
C GLU A 249 1.40 16.81 -6.84
N THR A 250 0.13 16.37 -6.88
CA THR A 250 -0.46 15.74 -8.08
C THR A 250 -1.09 16.75 -9.04
N GLU A 251 -1.41 17.95 -8.58
CA GLU A 251 -2.06 19.01 -9.37
C GLU A 251 -1.23 19.43 -10.58
N TYR A 252 0.11 19.48 -10.44
CA TYR A 252 1.00 19.76 -11.57
C TYR A 252 0.85 18.73 -12.69
N SER A 253 0.83 17.44 -12.35
CA SER A 253 0.67 16.35 -13.32
C SER A 253 -0.70 16.40 -14.02
N VAL A 254 -1.76 16.71 -13.27
CA VAL A 254 -3.11 16.87 -13.84
C VAL A 254 -3.17 18.08 -14.77
N SER A 255 -2.56 19.20 -14.38
CA SER A 255 -2.53 20.43 -15.18
C SER A 255 -1.74 20.24 -16.47
N GLN A 256 -0.63 19.50 -16.41
CA GLN A 256 0.17 19.13 -17.58
C GLN A 256 -0.62 18.24 -18.55
N ALA A 257 -1.41 17.28 -18.05
CA ALA A 257 -2.26 16.45 -18.88
C ALA A 257 -3.34 17.28 -19.62
N ILE A 258 -3.97 18.23 -18.91
CA ILE A 258 -4.98 19.12 -19.50
C ILE A 258 -4.36 20.00 -20.57
N SER A 259 -3.20 20.62 -20.30
CA SER A 259 -2.52 21.47 -21.29
C SER A 259 -2.05 20.68 -22.51
N ALA A 260 -1.56 19.45 -22.32
CA ALA A 260 -1.21 18.53 -23.41
C ALA A 260 -2.43 18.16 -24.26
N GLN A 261 -3.57 17.89 -23.62
CA GLN A 261 -4.82 17.60 -24.32
C GLN A 261 -5.33 18.80 -25.13
N GLU A 262 -5.28 20.00 -24.55
CA GLU A 262 -5.66 21.23 -25.24
C GLU A 262 -4.74 21.53 -26.43
N ALA A 263 -3.43 21.30 -26.28
CA ALA A 263 -2.47 21.46 -27.36
C ALA A 263 -2.75 20.48 -28.51
N ASN A 264 -3.02 19.21 -28.22
CA ASN A 264 -3.38 18.22 -29.23
C ASN A 264 -4.71 18.53 -29.92
N LYS A 265 -5.70 19.03 -29.17
CA LYS A 265 -6.98 19.48 -29.75
C LYS A 265 -6.80 20.67 -30.68
N ARG A 266 -5.91 21.62 -30.36
CA ARG A 266 -5.57 22.76 -31.22
C ARG A 266 -4.83 22.30 -32.49
N ASN A 267 -3.90 21.35 -32.36
CA ASN A 267 -3.17 20.80 -33.51
C ASN A 267 -4.09 20.09 -34.52
N ASN A 268 -5.15 19.44 -34.05
CA ASN A 268 -6.15 18.82 -34.93
C ASN A 268 -6.96 19.85 -35.75
N ASN A 269 -6.90 21.14 -35.41
CA ASN A 269 -7.50 22.22 -36.20
C ASN A 269 -6.46 22.75 -37.20
N TRP A 270 -6.00 21.85 -38.09
CA TRP A 270 -4.98 22.07 -39.11
C TRP A 270 -5.51 22.90 -40.29
N LEU A 271 -6.27 23.95 -40.01
CA LEU A 271 -6.62 24.93 -41.03
C LEU A 271 -5.54 26.02 -41.00
N PRO A 272 -4.89 26.34 -42.14
CA PRO A 272 -3.98 27.46 -42.20
C PRO A 272 -4.69 28.73 -41.70
N PRO A 273 -3.98 29.66 -41.06
CA PRO A 273 -4.57 30.91 -40.59
C PRO A 273 -5.42 31.57 -41.68
N PRO A 274 -6.53 32.25 -41.35
CA PRO A 274 -7.41 32.85 -42.37
C PRO A 274 -6.69 33.76 -43.38
N TRP A 275 -5.65 34.47 -42.93
CA TRP A 275 -4.80 35.28 -43.82
C TRP A 275 -3.99 34.44 -44.81
N ALA A 276 -3.53 33.24 -44.42
CA ALA A 276 -2.78 32.34 -45.28
C ALA A 276 -3.71 31.69 -46.32
N ILE A 277 -4.96 31.40 -45.95
CA ILE A 277 -6.01 30.98 -46.88
C ILE A 277 -6.27 32.07 -47.93
N VAL A 278 -6.42 33.33 -47.49
CA VAL A 278 -6.60 34.48 -48.39
C VAL A 278 -5.38 34.69 -49.30
N ALA A 279 -4.16 34.57 -48.75
CA ALA A 279 -2.94 34.67 -49.53
C ALA A 279 -2.82 33.57 -50.60
N LEU A 280 -3.16 32.32 -50.26
CA LEU A 280 -3.22 31.21 -51.22
C LEU A 280 -4.25 31.46 -52.32
N ILE A 281 -5.41 32.02 -51.99
CA ILE A 281 -6.43 32.38 -52.99
C ILE A 281 -5.91 33.50 -53.90
N ILE A 282 -5.31 34.56 -53.37
CA ILE A 282 -4.84 35.71 -54.16
C ILE A 282 -3.63 35.36 -55.03
N LEU A 283 -2.61 34.68 -54.48
CA LEU A 283 -1.45 34.25 -55.27
C LEU A 283 -1.82 33.14 -56.27
N GLY A 284 -2.64 32.18 -55.85
CA GLY A 284 -3.11 31.09 -56.71
C GLY A 284 -4.09 31.55 -57.80
N PHE A 285 -4.72 32.72 -57.67
CA PHE A 285 -5.63 33.27 -58.67
C PHE A 285 -4.92 33.55 -60.01
N ASN A 286 -3.64 33.93 -59.99
CA ASN A 286 -2.87 34.17 -61.21
C ASN A 286 -2.59 32.88 -62.00
N GLU A 287 -2.28 31.78 -61.30
CA GLU A 287 -2.13 30.45 -61.89
C GLU A 287 -3.48 29.86 -62.33
N PHE A 288 -4.55 30.08 -61.57
CA PHE A 288 -5.90 29.67 -61.96
C PHE A 288 -6.39 30.38 -63.23
N MET A 289 -6.12 31.68 -63.36
CA MET A 289 -6.48 32.46 -64.55
C MET A 289 -5.66 32.06 -65.78
N THR A 290 -4.38 31.69 -65.64
CA THR A 290 -3.57 31.18 -66.76
C THR A 290 -4.04 29.82 -67.25
N LEU A 291 -4.52 28.96 -66.34
CA LEU A 291 -5.11 27.67 -66.65
C LEU A 291 -6.46 27.81 -67.39
N LEU A 292 -7.30 28.79 -67.02
CA LEU A 292 -8.55 29.09 -67.75
C LEU A 292 -8.33 29.74 -69.12
N ARG A 293 -7.28 30.54 -69.27
CA ARG A 293 -7.01 31.30 -70.50
C ARG A 293 -6.37 30.45 -71.60
N ASN A 294 -5.76 29.32 -71.26
CA ASN A 294 -5.09 28.45 -72.21
C ASN A 294 -5.85 27.11 -72.37
N PRO A 295 -6.59 26.91 -73.48
CA PRO A 295 -7.49 25.77 -73.66
C PRO A 295 -6.77 24.42 -73.66
N LEU A 296 -5.46 24.39 -73.95
CA LEU A 296 -4.67 23.15 -73.96
C LEU A 296 -4.46 22.56 -72.57
N TYR A 297 -4.25 23.39 -71.54
CA TYR A 297 -4.07 22.88 -70.17
C TYR A 297 -5.37 22.26 -69.63
N LEU A 298 -6.53 22.85 -69.96
CA LEU A 298 -7.83 22.27 -69.64
C LEU A 298 -8.02 20.91 -70.30
N CYS A 299 -7.65 20.77 -71.58
CA CYS A 299 -7.69 19.47 -72.27
C CYS A 299 -6.77 18.44 -71.62
N VAL A 300 -5.54 18.80 -71.24
CA VAL A 300 -4.59 17.89 -70.58
C VAL A 300 -5.11 17.43 -69.22
N ILE A 301 -5.65 18.35 -68.41
CA ILE A 301 -6.24 18.03 -67.11
C ILE A 301 -7.49 17.15 -67.27
N PHE A 302 -8.32 17.43 -68.28
CA PHE A 302 -9.51 16.63 -68.56
C PHE A 302 -9.15 15.19 -69.00
N VAL A 303 -8.16 15.03 -69.88
CA VAL A 303 -7.66 13.71 -70.29
C VAL A 303 -7.02 12.98 -69.10
N GLY A 304 -6.21 13.67 -68.29
CA GLY A 304 -5.64 13.12 -67.06
C GLY A 304 -6.72 12.65 -66.08
N PHE A 305 -7.78 13.45 -65.88
CA PHE A 305 -8.92 13.10 -65.04
C PHE A 305 -9.66 11.87 -65.57
N LEU A 306 -9.89 11.78 -66.88
CA LEU A 306 -10.52 10.60 -67.49
C LEU A 306 -9.67 9.33 -67.31
N LEU A 307 -8.35 9.44 -67.43
CA LEU A 307 -7.42 8.32 -67.20
C LEU A 307 -7.42 7.88 -65.73
N VAL A 308 -7.37 8.83 -64.79
CA VAL A 308 -7.47 8.52 -63.35
C VAL A 308 -8.84 7.91 -63.03
N LYS A 309 -9.93 8.43 -63.59
CA LYS A 309 -11.27 7.86 -63.40
C LYS A 309 -11.37 6.46 -64.00
N ALA A 310 -10.81 6.21 -65.17
CA ALA A 310 -10.77 4.88 -65.78
C ALA A 310 -10.00 3.91 -64.88
N LEU A 311 -8.82 4.30 -64.38
CA LEU A 311 -8.02 3.51 -63.44
C LEU A 311 -8.71 3.29 -62.09
N TRP A 312 -9.49 4.27 -61.59
CA TRP A 312 -10.22 4.18 -60.33
C TRP A 312 -11.50 3.35 -60.43
N VAL A 313 -12.09 3.25 -61.63
CA VAL A 313 -13.18 2.32 -61.95
C VAL A 313 -12.66 0.91 -62.26
N GLN A 314 -11.36 0.77 -62.57
CA GLN A 314 -10.70 -0.50 -62.92
C GLN A 314 -10.15 -1.38 -61.79
N PRO A 315 -10.50 -1.23 -60.48
CA PRO A 315 -10.26 -2.30 -59.53
C PRO A 315 -11.56 -2.74 -58.85
N ARG A 316 -12.45 -3.42 -59.59
CA ARG A 316 -13.45 -4.37 -59.03
C ARG A 316 -13.91 -5.49 -59.97
N HIS A 317 -13.19 -5.82 -61.04
CA HIS A 317 -13.48 -7.05 -61.81
C HIS A 317 -12.20 -7.71 -62.33
N CYS A 318 -11.51 -8.43 -61.45
CA CYS A 318 -10.87 -9.74 -61.68
C CYS A 318 -9.97 -10.07 -60.48
N GLY A 319 -10.29 -11.17 -59.78
CA GLY A 319 -9.50 -11.73 -58.67
C GLY A 319 -10.21 -11.63 -57.33
#